data_AF-A0A1Y0VUB3-F1
#
_entry.id   AF-A0A1Y0VUB3-F1
#
_cell.length_a   1.000
_cell.length_b   1.000
_cell.length_c   1.000
_cell.angle_alpha   90.00
_cell.angle_beta   90.00
_cell.angle_gamma   90.00
#
_symmetry.space_group_name_H-M   'P 1'
#
loop_
_entity.id
_entity.type
_entity.pdbx_description
1 polymer ?
#
loop_
_entity_poly.entity_id
_entity_poly.type
_entity_poly.pdbx_seq_one_letter_code
_entity_poly.pdbx_strand_id
1 'polypeptide(L)' 'MVPPRMNLYIKRNLQINEIFKQYVAEEDLYPYSIDESILDITKTWKLFGETPEEVAKKFNVKYVGS' A
#
# COMPACT_ATOMS: atom_id res chain seq x y z
N MET A 1 29.18 7.28 5.04
CA MET A 1 28.13 6.34 5.48
C MET A 1 26.96 7.17 5.99
N VAL A 2 25.73 6.90 5.55
CA VAL A 2 24.52 7.61 6.02
C VAL A 2 23.99 6.87 7.25
N PRO A 3 23.72 7.55 8.38
CA PRO A 3 23.19 6.89 9.57
C PRO A 3 21.77 6.34 9.29
N PRO A 4 21.44 5.13 9.78
CA PRO A 4 20.14 4.52 9.56
C PRO A 4 19.04 5.35 10.22
N ARG A 5 17.99 5.66 9.44
CA ARG A 5 16.83 6.44 9.88
C ARG A 5 15.63 5.52 10.14
N MET A 6 15.78 4.53 11.02
CA MET A 6 14.78 3.47 11.17
C MET A 6 13.37 3.99 11.48
N ASN A 7 13.26 5.00 12.35
CA ASN A 7 11.97 5.64 12.67
C ASN A 7 11.29 6.27 11.45
N LEU A 8 12.06 6.78 10.48
CA LEU A 8 11.52 7.32 9.24
C LEU A 8 10.91 6.22 8.37
N TYR A 9 11.61 5.08 8.26
CA TYR A 9 11.10 3.93 7.49
C TYR A 9 9.85 3.33 8.12
N ILE A 10 9.81 3.19 9.45
CA ILE A 10 8.61 2.73 10.17
C ILE A 10 7.44 3.68 9.91
N LYS A 11 7.65 4.99 10.07
CA LYS A 11 6.61 5.99 9.81
C LYS A 11 6.11 5.91 8.37
N ARG A 12 7.01 5.70 7.40
CA ARG A 12 6.63 5.60 5.98
C ARG A 12 5.86 4.32 5.69
N ASN A 13 6.27 3.19 6.25
CA ASN A 13 5.54 1.91 6.14
C ASN A 13 4.11 2.04 6.66
N LEU A 14 3.93 2.64 7.84
CA LEU A 14 2.60 2.87 8.42
C LEU A 14 1.73 3.73 7.50
N GLN A 15 2.27 4.82 6.94
CA GLN A 15 1.52 5.67 6.00
C GLN A 15 1.06 4.90 4.75
N ILE A 16 1.93 4.06 4.19
CA ILE A 16 1.60 3.24 3.00
C ILE A 16 0.51 2.22 3.34
N ASN A 17 0.64 1.53 4.48
CA ASN A 17 -0.34 0.54 4.91
C ASN A 17 -1.71 1.15 5.17
N GLU A 18 -1.79 2.38 5.69
CA GLU A 18 -3.06 3.10 5.82
C GLU A 18 -3.72 3.41 4.46
N ILE A 19 -2.95 3.65 3.41
CA ILE A 19 -3.49 3.77 2.05
C ILE A 19 -4.04 2.43 1.58
N PHE A 20 -3.32 1.32 1.82
CA PHE A 20 -3.75 -0.02 1.42
C PHE A 20 -5.05 -0.46 2.07
N LYS A 21 -5.25 -0.13 3.36
CA LYS A 21 -6.50 -0.39 4.10
C LYS A 21 -7.74 0.31 3.50
N GLN A 22 -7.57 1.27 2.59
CA GLN A 22 -8.70 1.88 1.87
C GLN A 22 -9.21 1.01 0.71
N TYR A 23 -8.47 -0.05 0.33
CA TYR A 23 -8.77 -0.87 -0.86
C TYR A 23 -9.02 -2.34 -0.52
N VAL A 24 -8.46 -2.83 0.58
CA VAL A 24 -8.61 -4.21 1.04
C VAL A 24 -8.92 -4.25 2.53
N ALA A 25 -9.59 -5.32 2.97
CA ALA A 25 -9.77 -5.61 4.38
C ALA A 25 -8.42 -6.03 5.01
N GLU A 26 -8.34 -6.02 6.35
CA GLU A 26 -7.08 -6.28 7.06
C GLU A 26 -6.56 -7.71 6.81
N GLU A 27 -7.46 -8.68 6.72
CA GLU A 27 -7.14 -10.08 6.40
C GLU A 27 -6.60 -10.28 4.98
N ASP A 28 -6.83 -9.33 4.07
CA ASP A 28 -6.39 -9.37 2.67
C ASP A 28 -5.14 -8.48 2.43
N LEU A 29 -4.59 -7.88 3.50
CA LEU A 29 -3.33 -7.13 3.50
C LEU A 29 -2.25 -7.91 4.26
N TYR A 30 -1.17 -8.27 3.56
CA TYR A 30 -0.10 -9.10 4.10
C TYR A 30 1.24 -8.33 4.10
N PRO A 31 1.60 -7.66 5.21
CA PRO A 31 2.92 -7.03 5.35
C PRO A 31 4.01 -8.11 5.41
N TYR A 32 4.99 -8.04 4.51
CA TYR A 32 6.10 -9.01 4.43
C TYR A 32 7.42 -8.42 4.95
N SER A 33 7.68 -7.14 4.64
CA SER A 33 8.82 -6.37 5.14
C SER A 33 8.44 -4.90 5.39
N ILE A 34 9.41 -4.07 5.76
CA ILE A 34 9.20 -2.62 5.98
C ILE A 34 8.88 -1.87 4.67
N ASP A 35 9.24 -2.42 3.52
CA ASP A 35 9.05 -1.84 2.20
C ASP A 35 8.22 -2.72 1.26
N GLU A 36 7.82 -3.92 1.70
CA GLU A 36 7.06 -4.88 0.90
C GLU A 36 5.77 -5.31 1.61
N SER A 37 4.65 -5.21 0.91
CA SER A 37 3.36 -5.71 1.35
C SER A 37 2.59 -6.26 0.16
N ILE A 38 1.89 -7.36 0.37
CA ILE A 38 1.11 -8.05 -0.65
C ILE A 38 -0.37 -7.77 -0.35
N LEU A 39 -1.13 -7.39 -1.37
CA LEU A 39 -2.56 -7.12 -1.27
C LEU A 39 -3.32 -8.10 -2.14
N ASP A 40 -4.30 -8.81 -1.56
CA ASP A 40 -5.29 -9.54 -2.34
C ASP A 40 -6.47 -8.63 -2.68
N ILE A 41 -6.47 -8.11 -3.91
CA ILE A 41 -7.55 -7.23 -4.40
C ILE A 41 -8.65 -7.99 -5.14
N THR A 42 -8.61 -9.33 -5.20
CA THR A 42 -9.52 -10.16 -6.02
C THR A 42 -10.99 -9.85 -5.75
N LYS A 43 -11.33 -9.56 -4.50
CA LYS A 43 -12.70 -9.28 -4.04
C LYS A 43 -13.13 -7.83 -4.26
N THR A 44 -12.18 -6.89 -4.27
CA THR A 44 -12.46 -5.44 -4.15
C THR A 44 -12.13 -4.63 -5.38
N TRP A 45 -11.31 -5.12 -6.31
CA TRP A 45 -10.80 -4.31 -7.43
C TRP A 45 -11.90 -3.66 -8.28
N LYS A 46 -13.04 -4.35 -8.47
CA LYS A 46 -14.20 -3.85 -9.23
C LYS A 46 -14.85 -2.61 -8.62
N LEU A 47 -14.60 -2.30 -7.35
CA LEU A 47 -15.11 -1.09 -6.70
C LEU A 47 -14.31 0.15 -7.09
N PHE A 48 -13.11 -0.02 -7.65
CA PHE A 48 -12.13 1.05 -7.82
C PHE A 48 -11.65 1.24 -9.27
N GLY A 49 -12.00 0.35 -10.20
CA GLY A 49 -11.62 0.44 -11.61
C GLY A 49 -12.21 -0.68 -12.47
N GLU A 50 -11.99 -0.59 -13.78
CA GLU A 50 -12.49 -1.56 -14.77
C GLU A 50 -11.55 -2.77 -14.90
N THR A 51 -10.28 -2.62 -14.52
CA THR A 51 -9.33 -3.74 -14.42
C THR A 51 -8.45 -3.64 -13.15
N PRO A 52 -7.89 -4.77 -12.66
CA PRO A 52 -6.95 -4.76 -11.54
C PRO A 52 -5.74 -3.83 -11.74
N GLU A 53 -5.22 -3.73 -12.97
CA GLU A 53 -4.08 -2.88 -13.32
C GLU A 53 -4.40 -1.39 -13.19
N GLU A 54 -5.64 -0.98 -13.51
CA GLU A 54 -6.08 0.39 -13.30
C GLU A 54 -6.14 0.74 -11.82
N VAL A 55 -6.64 -0.18 -10.98
CA VAL A 55 -6.64 -0.02 -9.53
C VAL A 55 -5.21 0.10 -9.01
N ALA A 56 -4.30 -0.74 -9.50
CA ALA A 56 -2.89 -0.72 -9.12
C ALA A 56 -2.22 0.63 -9.39
N LYS A 57 -2.52 1.27 -10.53
CA LYS A 57 -2.00 2.61 -10.87
C LYS A 57 -2.47 3.69 -9.89
N LYS A 58 -3.64 3.55 -9.25
CA LYS A 58 -4.16 4.53 -8.28
C LYS A 58 -3.37 4.56 -6.98
N PHE A 59 -2.69 3.46 -6.60
CA PHE A 59 -1.82 3.44 -5.42
C PHE A 59 -0.64 4.42 -5.57
N ASN A 60 0.00 4.44 -6.73
CA ASN A 60 1.14 5.33 -7.02
C ASN A 60 0.75 6.81 -6.96
N VAL A 61 -0.44 7.15 -7.45
CA VAL A 61 -0.94 8.54 -7.45
C VAL A 61 -1.17 9.05 -6.02
N LYS A 62 -1.77 8.22 -5.14
CA LYS A 62 -2.03 8.62 -3.75
C LYS A 62 -0.75 8.81 -2.92
N TYR A 63 0.32 8.09 -3.23
CA TYR A 63 1.57 8.17 -2.49
C TYR A 63 2.46 9.38 -2.87
N VAL A 64 2.36 9.86 -4.11
CA VAL A 64 3.11 11.03 -4.59
C VAL A 64 2.47 12.35 -4.11
N GLY A 65 1.18 12.34 -3.80
CA GLY A 65 0.42 13.52 -3.36
C GLY A 65 0.39 13.80 -1.85
N SER A 66 1.19 13.08 -1.04
CA SER A 66 1.21 13.15 0.44
C SER A 66 2.55 13.58 1.01
#